data_AF-A0A0Q5FJB8-F1
#
_entry.id   AF-A0A0Q5FJB8-F1
#
_cell.length_a   1.000
_cell.length_b   1.000
_cell.length_c   1.000
_cell.angle_alpha   90.00
_cell.angle_beta   90.00
_cell.angle_gamma   90.00
#
_symmetry.space_group_name_H-M   'P 1'
#
loop_
_entity.id
_entity.type
_entity.pdbx_description
1 polymer ?
#
loop_
_entity_poly.entity_id
_entity_poly.type
_entity_poly.pdbx_seq_one_letter_code
_entity_poly.pdbx_strand_id
1 'polypeptide(L)'
;MKSLCHDLFFLMLLISAGGAKAQPHCGDFLAQLSNKPEFVVLLECTQHNDIQGKPFVARYRVKGSDAHEAEQYMRHAFGLPALRFMCCGWDSTPYFYRDEKTHRPYMIGMGSEETLVHTRDGWPAITFFYISVSLFTEDP
;
A
#
# COMPACT_ATOMS: atom_id res chain seq x y z
N MET A 1 39.35 -44.29 24.92
CA MET A 1 39.32 -44.15 23.45
C MET A 1 38.36 -45.19 22.87
N LYS A 2 37.12 -44.82 22.59
CA LYS A 2 36.31 -45.31 21.45
C LYS A 2 34.91 -44.73 21.58
N SER A 3 34.47 -44.15 20.48
CA SER A 3 33.12 -43.67 20.21
C SER A 3 32.73 -42.27 20.69
N LEU A 4 33.64 -41.31 20.50
CA LEU A 4 33.35 -39.90 20.18
C LEU A 4 32.58 -39.73 18.84
N CYS A 5 31.83 -40.75 18.40
CA CYS A 5 31.27 -40.87 17.06
C CYS A 5 29.74 -40.98 17.05
N HIS A 6 29.09 -40.92 18.23
CA HIS A 6 27.62 -40.91 18.32
C HIS A 6 27.05 -39.48 18.46
N ASP A 7 27.81 -38.55 19.05
CA ASP A 7 27.32 -37.19 19.33
C ASP A 7 27.32 -36.26 18.09
N LEU A 8 27.94 -36.67 16.99
CA LEU A 8 27.94 -35.89 15.74
C LEU A 8 26.68 -36.11 14.87
N PHE A 9 25.87 -37.13 15.16
CA PHE A 9 24.71 -37.46 14.30
C PHE A 9 23.43 -36.73 14.71
N PHE A 10 23.36 -36.15 15.92
CA PHE A 10 22.16 -35.47 16.43
C PHE A 10 22.18 -33.94 16.26
N LEU A 11 23.24 -33.37 15.67
CA LEU A 11 23.37 -31.92 15.49
C LEU A 11 23.12 -31.43 14.05
N MET A 12 22.61 -32.30 13.17
CA MET A 12 22.47 -32.01 11.73
C MET A 12 21.02 -32.13 11.24
N LEU A 13 20.06 -31.58 11.99
CA LEU A 13 18.62 -31.63 11.60
C LEU A 13 17.83 -30.33 11.90
N LEU A 14 18.52 -29.18 12.04
CA LEU A 14 17.89 -27.89 12.39
C LEU A 14 17.99 -26.80 11.31
N ILE A 15 18.20 -27.16 10.04
CA ILE A 15 18.34 -26.13 8.99
C ILE A 15 17.46 -26.47 7.80
N SER A 16 16.19 -26.09 7.88
CA SER A 16 15.44 -25.49 6.76
C SER A 16 13.99 -25.19 7.16
N ALA A 17 13.80 -24.24 8.09
CA ALA A 17 12.57 -23.47 8.10
C ALA A 17 12.68 -22.43 6.98
N GLY A 18 12.52 -22.88 5.73
CA GLY A 18 12.33 -21.97 4.60
C GLY A 18 11.02 -21.23 4.85
N GLY A 19 11.10 -19.93 5.18
CA GLY A 19 9.91 -19.11 5.39
C GLY A 19 9.10 -19.06 4.11
N ALA A 20 8.01 -19.81 4.05
CA ALA A 20 7.04 -19.69 2.97
C ALA A 20 6.50 -18.26 3.00
N LYS A 21 6.91 -17.43 2.03
CA LYS A 21 6.32 -16.11 1.85
C LYS A 21 4.88 -16.32 1.40
N ALA A 22 3.91 -16.01 2.26
CA ALA A 22 2.49 -16.10 1.95
C ALA A 22 2.21 -15.37 0.62
N GLN A 23 1.55 -16.03 -0.32
CA GLN A 23 1.30 -15.46 -1.65
C GLN A 23 0.48 -14.15 -1.51
N PRO A 24 0.80 -13.09 -2.28
CA PRO A 24 0.00 -11.87 -2.26
C PRO A 24 -1.43 -12.18 -2.68
N HIS A 25 -2.39 -11.55 -2.00
CA HIS A 25 -3.81 -11.63 -2.32
C HIS A 25 -4.41 -10.24 -2.19
N CYS A 26 -5.56 -10.02 -2.84
CA CYS A 26 -6.28 -8.77 -2.72
C CYS A 26 -6.79 -8.54 -1.28
N GLY A 27 -6.68 -7.31 -0.79
CA GLY A 27 -7.20 -6.95 0.53
C GLY A 27 -7.02 -5.47 0.85
N ASP A 28 -7.24 -5.13 2.12
CA ASP A 28 -6.99 -3.79 2.66
C ASP A 28 -5.49 -3.57 2.88
N PHE A 29 -4.78 -3.17 1.82
CA PHE A 29 -3.34 -2.94 1.88
C PHE A 29 -2.95 -1.84 2.87
N LEU A 30 -3.75 -0.78 3.02
CA LEU A 30 -3.44 0.29 3.97
C LEU A 30 -3.49 -0.24 5.42
N ALA A 31 -4.47 -1.08 5.75
CA ALA A 31 -4.56 -1.74 7.07
C ALA A 31 -3.49 -2.82 7.28
N GLN A 32 -3.01 -3.48 6.21
CA GLN A 32 -1.93 -4.45 6.29
C GLN A 32 -0.56 -3.79 6.52
N LEU A 33 -0.35 -2.62 5.91
CA LEU A 33 0.95 -1.93 5.91
C LEU A 33 1.11 -0.95 7.08
N SER A 34 0.02 -0.36 7.58
CA SER A 34 0.07 0.70 8.60
C SER A 34 -1.21 0.73 9.45
N ASN A 35 -1.25 1.62 10.44
CA ASN A 35 -2.45 1.90 11.23
C ASN A 35 -3.41 2.79 10.42
N LYS A 36 -4.19 2.18 9.53
CA LYS A 36 -5.12 2.89 8.64
C LYS A 36 -6.25 3.57 9.45
N PRO A 37 -6.50 4.88 9.27
CA PRO A 37 -7.63 5.56 9.90
C PRO A 37 -8.98 5.01 9.44
N GLU A 38 -9.97 4.99 10.33
CA GLU A 38 -11.31 4.44 10.04
C GLU A 38 -12.06 5.23 8.94
N PHE A 39 -11.80 6.54 8.81
CA PHE A 39 -12.40 7.38 7.77
C PHE A 39 -11.87 7.07 6.36
N VAL A 40 -10.79 6.29 6.23
CA VAL A 40 -10.27 5.78 4.95
C VAL A 40 -10.94 4.45 4.63
N VAL A 41 -12.05 4.53 3.90
CA VAL A 41 -12.94 3.39 3.62
C VAL A 41 -12.45 2.62 2.40
N LEU A 42 -12.14 1.34 2.58
CA LEU A 42 -11.87 0.44 1.44
C LEU A 42 -13.17 0.25 0.65
N LEU A 43 -13.12 0.50 -0.66
CA LEU A 43 -14.24 0.25 -1.56
C LEU A 43 -14.15 -1.15 -2.16
N GLU A 44 -12.99 -1.46 -2.71
CA GLU A 44 -12.76 -2.71 -3.41
C GLU A 44 -11.26 -3.01 -3.48
N CYS A 45 -10.97 -4.28 -3.73
CA CYS A 45 -9.68 -4.71 -4.22
C CYS A 45 -9.91 -5.71 -5.35
N THR A 46 -9.30 -5.48 -6.51
CA THR A 46 -9.42 -6.34 -7.70
C THR A 46 -8.05 -6.69 -8.27
N GLN A 47 -7.94 -7.82 -8.96
CA GLN A 47 -6.75 -8.17 -9.73
C GLN A 47 -6.91 -7.70 -11.18
N HIS A 48 -5.98 -6.88 -11.66
CA HIS A 48 -5.96 -6.40 -13.03
C HIS A 48 -5.01 -7.26 -13.87
N ASN A 49 -5.54 -8.30 -14.51
CA ASN A 49 -4.74 -9.27 -15.27
C ASN A 49 -4.26 -8.76 -16.64
N ASP A 50 -4.84 -7.66 -17.11
CA ASP A 50 -4.58 -7.00 -18.38
C ASP A 50 -3.44 -5.95 -18.30
N ILE A 51 -3.01 -5.60 -17.08
CA ILE A 51 -1.92 -4.66 -16.83
C ILE A 51 -0.62 -5.42 -16.58
N GLN A 52 0.51 -4.89 -17.07
CA GLN A 52 1.84 -5.45 -16.81
C GLN A 52 2.10 -5.57 -15.31
N GLY A 53 2.62 -6.72 -14.88
CA GLY A 53 2.84 -7.03 -13.45
C GLY A 53 1.58 -7.47 -12.71
N LYS A 54 0.45 -7.60 -13.43
CA LYS A 54 -0.86 -8.12 -12.98
C LYS A 54 -1.23 -7.67 -11.55
N PRO A 55 -1.28 -6.36 -11.28
CA PRO A 55 -1.36 -5.87 -9.92
C PRO A 55 -2.70 -6.18 -9.28
N PHE A 56 -2.68 -6.38 -7.96
CA PHE A 56 -3.85 -6.17 -7.13
C PHE A 56 -4.00 -4.68 -6.85
N VAL A 57 -5.17 -4.11 -7.12
CA VAL A 57 -5.45 -2.68 -6.95
C VAL A 57 -6.53 -2.51 -5.90
N ALA A 58 -6.16 -1.94 -4.75
CA ALA A 58 -7.09 -1.55 -3.71
C ALA A 58 -7.47 -0.07 -3.86
N ARG A 59 -8.77 0.22 -3.88
CA ARG A 59 -9.31 1.58 -3.97
C ARG A 59 -10.00 1.97 -2.69
N TYR A 60 -9.72 3.17 -2.21
CA TYR A 60 -10.28 3.71 -0.97
C TYR A 60 -10.98 5.04 -1.24
N ARG A 61 -11.91 5.40 -0.36
CA ARG A 61 -12.65 6.66 -0.36
C ARG A 61 -12.40 7.42 0.92
N VAL A 62 -12.29 8.74 0.79
CA VAL A 62 -12.14 9.69 1.89
C VAL A 62 -13.09 10.85 1.61
N LYS A 63 -13.82 11.35 2.62
CA LYS A 63 -14.65 12.55 2.46
C LYS A 63 -13.76 13.78 2.31
N GLY A 64 -14.21 14.81 1.57
CA GLY A 64 -13.46 16.06 1.47
C GLY A 64 -13.16 16.72 2.81
N SER A 65 -14.03 16.56 3.81
CA SER A 65 -13.82 17.02 5.18
C SER A 65 -12.59 16.40 5.85
N ASP A 66 -12.24 15.18 5.46
CA ASP A 66 -11.19 14.36 6.08
C ASP A 66 -9.94 14.32 5.19
N ALA A 67 -9.97 14.98 4.02
CA ALA A 67 -8.93 14.89 3.00
C ALA A 67 -7.57 15.42 3.49
N HIS A 68 -7.56 16.47 4.32
CA HIS A 68 -6.32 16.97 4.91
C HIS A 68 -5.69 15.94 5.84
N GLU A 69 -6.48 15.29 6.69
CA GLU A 69 -6.00 14.26 7.60
C GLU A 69 -5.54 13.01 6.84
N ALA A 70 -6.27 12.61 5.80
CA ALA A 70 -5.86 11.53 4.91
C ALA A 70 -4.52 11.83 4.22
N GLU A 71 -4.33 13.04 3.69
CA GLU A 71 -3.05 13.42 3.08
C GLU A 71 -1.92 13.33 4.11
N GLN A 72 -2.11 13.84 5.33
CA GLN A 72 -1.09 13.70 6.38
C GLN A 72 -0.80 12.23 6.68
N TYR A 73 -1.81 11.38 6.84
CA TYR A 73 -1.62 9.96 7.02
C TYR A 73 -0.77 9.35 5.89
N MET A 74 -1.13 9.62 4.63
CA MET A 74 -0.41 9.08 3.47
C MET A 74 1.04 9.55 3.39
N ARG A 75 1.29 10.83 3.72
CA ARG A 75 2.64 11.41 3.78
C ARG A 75 3.49 10.76 4.87
N HIS A 76 2.94 10.59 6.08
CA HIS A 76 3.71 10.08 7.21
C HIS A 76 3.92 8.56 7.14
N ALA A 77 2.90 7.81 6.75
CA ALA A 77 2.97 6.35 6.70
C ALA A 77 3.75 5.83 5.48
N PHE A 78 3.66 6.53 4.34
CA PHE A 78 4.20 6.01 3.08
C PHE A 78 5.13 6.97 2.35
N GLY A 79 5.32 8.21 2.82
CA GLY A 79 6.16 9.19 2.11
C GLY A 79 5.52 9.77 0.84
N LEU A 80 4.21 9.61 0.65
CA LEU A 80 3.49 10.15 -0.52
C LEU A 80 3.74 11.67 -0.64
N PRO A 81 3.99 12.23 -1.84
CA PRO A 81 4.06 13.67 -2.01
C PRO A 81 2.73 14.36 -1.69
N ALA A 82 2.79 15.62 -1.23
CA ALA A 82 1.59 16.43 -1.02
C ALA A 82 0.83 16.63 -2.34
N LEU A 83 -0.51 16.62 -2.25
CA LEU A 83 -1.41 16.86 -3.36
C LEU A 83 -1.21 18.25 -3.95
N ARG A 84 -1.29 18.32 -5.27
CA ARG A 84 -1.24 19.59 -6.02
C ARG A 84 -2.49 19.68 -6.87
N PHE A 85 -3.03 20.88 -6.96
CA PHE A 85 -4.10 21.15 -7.92
C PHE A 85 -3.49 21.24 -9.32
N MET A 86 -3.91 20.36 -10.24
CA MET A 86 -3.43 20.34 -11.62
C MET A 86 -4.63 20.14 -12.56
N CYS A 87 -4.72 20.97 -13.62
CA CYS A 87 -5.91 21.13 -14.46
C CYS A 87 -7.15 21.51 -13.65
N CYS A 88 -7.73 20.49 -13.04
CA CYS A 88 -9.14 20.37 -12.76
C CYS A 88 -9.38 19.46 -11.55
N GLY A 89 -8.34 19.16 -10.76
CA GLY A 89 -8.43 18.26 -9.61
C GLY A 89 -7.15 18.27 -8.79
N TRP A 90 -7.21 17.61 -7.64
CA TRP A 90 -6.07 17.39 -6.77
C TRP A 90 -5.48 16.02 -7.04
N ASP A 91 -4.16 15.95 -7.19
CA ASP A 91 -3.49 14.66 -7.35
C ASP A 91 -2.09 14.69 -6.72
N SER A 92 -1.65 13.51 -6.28
CA SER A 92 -0.27 13.21 -5.94
C SER A 92 0.48 12.77 -7.20
N THR A 93 1.77 13.04 -7.28
CA THR A 93 2.59 12.24 -8.18
C THR A 93 2.61 10.79 -7.68
N PRO A 94 2.37 9.77 -8.54
CA PRO A 94 2.44 8.38 -8.11
C PRO A 94 3.75 8.08 -7.39
N TYR A 95 3.65 7.39 -6.25
CA TYR A 95 4.78 7.13 -5.38
C TYR A 95 5.05 5.63 -5.25
N PHE A 96 6.31 5.25 -5.45
CA PHE A 96 6.74 3.87 -5.24
C PHE A 96 7.14 3.67 -3.78
N TYR A 97 6.34 2.87 -3.09
CA TYR A 97 6.59 2.45 -1.73
C TYR A 97 7.10 1.01 -1.71
N ARG A 98 8.11 0.71 -0.88
CA ARG A 98 8.59 -0.66 -0.67
C ARG A 98 8.35 -1.03 0.78
N ASP A 99 7.54 -2.06 1.01
CA ASP A 99 7.27 -2.54 2.37
C ASP A 99 8.57 -3.07 3.00
N GLU A 100 8.93 -2.55 4.17
CA GLU A 100 10.15 -2.92 4.88
C GLU A 100 10.15 -4.40 5.31
N LYS A 101 8.98 -4.97 5.59
CA LYS A 101 8.86 -6.34 6.08
C LYS A 101 8.96 -7.35 4.94
N THR A 102 8.11 -7.21 3.93
CA THR A 102 8.00 -8.21 2.84
C THR A 102 8.88 -7.89 1.64
N HIS A 103 9.40 -6.66 1.55
CA HIS A 103 10.13 -6.07 0.41
C HIS A 103 9.30 -5.92 -0.87
N ARG A 104 7.98 -6.07 -0.77
CA ARG A 104 7.07 -5.96 -1.92
C ARG A 104 6.95 -4.50 -2.40
N PRO A 105 6.94 -4.27 -3.72
CA PRO A 105 6.72 -2.95 -4.28
C PRO A 105 5.23 -2.64 -4.36
N TYR A 106 4.89 -1.42 -3.96
CA TYR A 106 3.56 -0.83 -4.12
C TYR A 106 3.68 0.47 -4.90
N MET A 107 2.70 0.75 -5.76
CA MET A 107 2.48 2.09 -6.29
C MET A 107 1.26 2.68 -5.57
N ILE A 108 1.45 3.87 -5.00
CA ILE A 108 0.46 4.55 -4.17
C ILE A 108 0.16 5.92 -4.78
N GLY A 109 -1.12 6.28 -4.82
CA GLY A 109 -1.58 7.60 -5.22
C GLY A 109 -2.80 8.03 -4.45
N MET A 110 -3.03 9.34 -4.37
CA MET A 110 -4.22 9.95 -3.80
C MET A 110 -4.64 11.14 -4.66
N GLY A 111 -5.94 11.34 -4.85
CA GLY A 111 -6.46 12.47 -5.60
C GLY A 111 -7.95 12.71 -5.40
N SER A 112 -8.48 13.80 -5.94
CA SER A 112 -9.91 14.11 -5.96
C SER A 112 -10.54 13.69 -7.28
N GLU A 113 -11.87 13.75 -7.34
CA GLU A 113 -12.58 13.88 -8.61
C GLU A 113 -12.26 15.24 -9.27
N GLU A 114 -12.76 15.44 -10.49
CA GLU A 114 -12.72 16.75 -11.11
C GLU A 114 -13.49 17.77 -10.26
N THR A 115 -12.90 18.93 -10.04
CA THR A 115 -13.42 20.01 -9.20
C THR A 115 -12.80 21.35 -9.55
N LEU A 116 -13.57 22.42 -9.33
CA LEU A 116 -13.09 23.81 -9.43
C LEU A 116 -12.48 24.32 -8.11
N VAL A 117 -12.58 23.53 -7.04
CA VAL A 117 -12.01 23.85 -5.72
C VAL A 117 -10.50 23.68 -5.77
N HIS A 118 -9.79 24.79 -5.96
CA HIS A 118 -8.33 24.83 -6.14
C HIS A 118 -7.56 25.29 -4.90
N THR A 119 -8.24 25.47 -3.76
CA THR A 119 -7.62 25.76 -2.46
C THR A 119 -7.88 24.64 -1.46
N ARG A 120 -6.94 24.45 -0.52
CA ARG A 120 -7.02 23.40 0.51
C ARG A 120 -8.13 23.66 1.51
N ASP A 121 -8.36 24.91 1.87
CA ASP A 121 -9.45 25.32 2.77
C ASP A 121 -10.83 24.99 2.19
N GLY A 122 -10.94 24.83 0.87
CA GLY A 122 -12.17 24.43 0.19
C GLY A 122 -12.41 22.93 0.14
N TRP A 123 -11.46 22.09 0.56
CA TRP A 123 -11.58 20.62 0.46
C TRP A 123 -12.86 20.03 1.07
N PRO A 124 -13.43 20.55 2.17
CA PRO A 124 -14.73 20.08 2.67
C PRO A 124 -15.88 20.15 1.67
N ALA A 125 -15.79 20.98 0.63
CA ALA A 125 -16.79 21.08 -0.44
C ALA A 125 -16.61 20.05 -1.56
N ILE A 126 -15.46 19.37 -1.63
CA ILE A 126 -15.22 18.25 -2.56
C ILE A 126 -15.86 17.00 -1.94
N THR A 127 -16.68 16.28 -2.70
CA THR A 127 -17.43 15.14 -2.13
C THR A 127 -16.48 14.05 -1.63
N PHE A 128 -15.56 13.60 -2.50
CA PHE A 128 -14.61 12.56 -2.15
C PHE A 128 -13.22 12.79 -2.73
N PHE A 129 -12.25 12.27 -1.99
CA PHE A 129 -10.93 11.92 -2.47
C PHE A 129 -10.82 10.40 -2.51
N TYR A 130 -9.94 9.92 -3.38
CA TYR A 130 -9.65 8.50 -3.54
C TYR A 130 -8.18 8.24 -3.33
N ILE A 131 -7.88 7.09 -2.74
CA ILE A 131 -6.53 6.54 -2.66
C ILE A 131 -6.51 5.27 -3.50
N SER A 132 -5.45 5.08 -4.25
CA SER A 132 -5.18 3.84 -5.01
C SER A 132 -3.87 3.24 -4.52
N VAL A 133 -3.90 1.95 -4.20
CA VAL A 133 -2.71 1.17 -3.82
C VAL A 133 -2.62 -0.05 -4.70
N SER A 134 -1.57 -0.12 -5.52
CA SER A 134 -1.32 -1.22 -6.45
C SER A 134 -0.16 -2.07 -5.97
N LEU A 135 -0.39 -3.36 -5.75
CA LEU A 135 0.62 -4.36 -5.44
C LEU A 135 0.91 -5.19 -6.69
N PHE A 136 2.10 -5.02 -7.27
CA PHE A 136 2.52 -5.82 -8.42
C PHE A 136 2.82 -7.26 -7.98
N THR A 137 2.33 -8.23 -8.74
CA THR A 137 2.41 -9.65 -8.39
C THR A 137 3.52 -10.39 -9.14
N GLU A 138 4.09 -9.75 -10.16
CA GLU A 138 5.21 -10.25 -10.94
C GLU A 138 6.43 -9.35 -10.71
N ASP A 139 7.62 -9.93 -10.71
CA ASP A 139 8.86 -9.16 -10.67
C ASP A 139 9.08 -8.42 -12.01
N PRO A 140 9.62 -7.18 -12.00
CA PRO A 140 9.89 -6.39 -13.21
C PRO A 140 10.86 -7.04 -14.20
#